data_AF-G7CI75-F1
#
_entry.id   AF-G7CI75-F1
#
_cell.length_a   1.000
_cell.length_b   1.000
_cell.length_c   1.000
_cell.angle_alpha   90.00
_cell.angle_beta   90.00
_cell.angle_gamma   90.00
#
_symmetry.space_group_name_H-M   'P 1'
#
loop_
_entity.id
_entity.type
_entity.pdbx_description
1 polymer ?
#
loop_
_entity_poly.entity_id
_entity_poly.type
_entity_poly.pdbx_seq_one_letter_code
_entity_poly.pdbx_strand_id
1 'polypeptide(L)'
;MIPADTPPKVTWIPLTGPGAWGKLPDVAQISESMLIDQVVERLAARYTDVAPERVADVVHNAHARFEQSPIREFVPLLVERRARAELSRDSELLVSAS
;
A
#
# COMPACT_ATOMS: atom_id res chain seq x y z
N MET A 1 33.12 -42.65 6.86
CA MET A 1 33.37 -41.34 6.21
C MET A 1 32.35 -41.20 5.08
N ILE A 2 31.25 -40.47 5.29
CA ILE A 2 30.23 -40.22 4.26
C ILE A 2 30.51 -38.82 3.69
N PRO A 3 30.78 -38.64 2.38
CA PRO A 3 30.75 -37.29 1.81
C PRO A 3 29.33 -36.91 1.38
N ALA A 4 29.05 -35.64 1.61
CA ALA A 4 27.76 -34.97 1.57
C ALA A 4 27.10 -34.92 0.18
N ASP A 5 25.79 -35.14 0.22
CA ASP A 5 24.71 -34.49 -0.52
C ASP A 5 25.09 -33.61 -1.72
N THR A 6 24.66 -34.01 -2.92
CA THR A 6 24.79 -33.23 -4.16
C THR A 6 23.52 -32.40 -4.35
N PRO A 7 23.59 -31.05 -4.46
CA PRO A 7 22.40 -30.25 -4.69
C PRO A 7 21.82 -30.50 -6.10
N PRO A 8 20.48 -30.45 -6.29
CA PRO A 8 19.86 -30.78 -7.56
C PRO A 8 20.19 -29.76 -8.66
N LYS A 9 20.41 -30.27 -9.88
CA LYS A 9 20.67 -29.49 -11.09
C LYS A 9 19.40 -28.73 -11.50
N VAL A 10 19.33 -27.43 -11.20
CA VAL A 10 18.33 -26.53 -11.81
C VAL A 10 18.75 -26.29 -13.26
N THR A 11 18.12 -27.01 -14.19
CA THR A 11 18.25 -26.77 -15.64
C THR A 11 17.32 -25.64 -16.06
N TRP A 12 17.86 -24.44 -16.25
CA TRP A 12 17.15 -23.36 -16.95
C TRP A 12 16.95 -23.77 -18.43
N ILE A 13 15.71 -23.87 -18.90
CA ILE A 13 15.39 -24.06 -20.32
C ILE A 13 15.17 -22.67 -20.93
N PRO A 14 16.03 -22.18 -21.85
CA PRO A 14 15.81 -20.93 -22.54
C PRO A 14 14.84 -21.16 -23.71
N LEU A 15 13.64 -20.58 -23.64
CA LEU A 15 12.82 -20.40 -24.84
C LEU A 15 13.27 -19.08 -25.50
N THR A 16 14.02 -19.21 -26.59
CA THR A 16 14.30 -18.21 -27.64
C THR A 16 15.19 -16.98 -27.31
N GLY A 17 16.44 -17.04 -27.81
CA GLY A 17 17.16 -15.90 -28.43
C GLY A 17 18.07 -15.01 -27.55
N PRO A 18 19.37 -14.82 -27.89
CA PRO A 18 20.18 -13.76 -27.32
C PRO A 18 19.72 -12.40 -27.86
N GLY A 19 18.82 -11.73 -27.13
CA GLY A 19 18.32 -10.40 -27.52
C GLY A 19 16.98 -9.99 -26.91
N ALA A 20 16.23 -10.89 -26.27
CA ALA A 20 14.91 -10.60 -25.71
C ALA A 20 14.93 -10.16 -24.23
N TRP A 21 15.85 -9.26 -23.85
CA TRP A 21 15.78 -8.57 -22.55
C TRP A 21 14.93 -7.29 -22.67
N GLY A 22 13.76 -7.40 -23.28
CA GLY A 22 12.86 -6.28 -23.50
C GLY A 22 11.52 -6.57 -22.86
N LYS A 23 11.32 -6.07 -21.64
CA LYS A 23 10.07 -6.10 -20.84
C LYS A 23 9.64 -7.50 -20.39
N LEU A 24 10.10 -7.89 -19.19
CA LEU A 24 9.24 -8.68 -18.30
C LEU A 24 7.89 -7.95 -18.18
N PRO A 25 6.75 -8.67 -18.10
CA PRO A 25 5.45 -8.02 -17.94
C PRO A 25 5.54 -7.04 -16.78
N ASP A 26 5.16 -5.81 -17.05
CA ASP A 26 5.12 -4.70 -16.11
C ASP A 26 4.40 -5.21 -14.87
N VAL A 27 5.16 -5.52 -13.80
CA VAL A 27 4.58 -5.81 -12.49
C VAL A 27 3.92 -4.50 -12.12
N ALA A 28 2.61 -4.41 -12.39
CA ALA A 28 1.85 -3.17 -12.48
C ALA A 28 2.39 -2.15 -11.49
N GLN A 29 3.02 -1.09 -12.01
CA GLN A 29 3.72 -0.13 -11.16
C GLN A 29 2.68 0.60 -10.30
N ILE A 30 2.48 0.12 -9.07
CA ILE A 30 1.48 0.67 -8.15
C ILE A 30 1.93 2.09 -7.77
N SER A 31 1.14 3.07 -8.16
CA SER A 31 1.42 4.47 -7.86
C SER A 31 1.04 4.80 -6.41
N GLU A 32 1.67 5.83 -5.86
CA GLU A 32 1.31 6.35 -4.53
C GLU A 32 -0.16 6.76 -4.48
N SER A 33 -0.67 7.48 -5.49
CA SER A 33 -2.08 7.89 -5.55
C SER A 33 -3.03 6.69 -5.48
N MET A 34 -2.72 5.61 -6.21
CA MET A 34 -3.51 4.38 -6.17
C MET A 34 -3.47 3.71 -4.78
N LEU A 35 -2.35 3.80 -4.06
CA LEU A 35 -2.25 3.32 -2.68
C LEU A 35 -3.06 4.20 -1.73
N ILE A 36 -3.08 5.52 -1.94
CA ILE A 36 -3.90 6.45 -1.15
C ILE A 36 -5.39 6.18 -1.37
N ASP A 37 -5.84 5.97 -2.60
CA ASP A 37 -7.24 5.63 -2.90
C ASP A 37 -7.67 4.33 -2.18
N GLN A 38 -6.81 3.31 -2.20
CA GLN A 38 -7.05 2.06 -1.45
C GLN A 38 -7.07 2.26 0.07
N VAL A 39 -6.32 3.24 0.59
CA VAL A 39 -6.40 3.63 2.01
C VAL A 39 -7.76 4.26 2.30
N VAL A 40 -8.27 5.15 1.44
CA VAL A 40 -9.62 5.73 1.59
C VAL A 40 -10.68 4.62 1.63
N GLU A 41 -10.66 3.71 0.66
CA GLU A 41 -11.60 2.58 0.60
C GLU A 41 -11.57 1.72 1.87
N ARG A 42 -10.38 1.31 2.32
CA ARG A 42 -10.23 0.51 3.55
C ARG A 42 -10.75 1.23 4.78
N LEU A 43 -10.49 2.53 4.90
CA LEU A 43 -10.89 3.30 6.07
C LEU A 43 -12.39 3.59 6.04
N ALA A 44 -12.97 3.86 4.88
CA ALA A 44 -14.42 4.05 4.73
C ALA A 44 -15.18 2.75 5.08
N ALA A 45 -14.65 1.59 4.69
CA ALA A 45 -15.20 0.30 5.08
C ALA A 45 -15.05 -0.02 6.58
N ARG A 46 -14.06 0.58 7.26
CA ARG A 46 -13.78 0.34 8.69
C ARG A 46 -14.58 1.25 9.63
N TYR A 47 -14.75 2.52 9.26
CA TYR A 47 -15.41 3.55 10.07
C TYR A 47 -16.76 3.90 9.45
N THR A 48 -17.69 2.94 9.46
CA THR A 48 -18.99 3.05 8.76
C THR A 48 -19.94 4.07 9.37
N ASP A 49 -19.66 4.47 10.61
CA ASP A 49 -20.34 5.52 11.35
C ASP A 49 -19.85 6.94 10.98
N VAL A 50 -18.71 7.05 10.29
CA VAL A 50 -18.18 8.31 9.75
C VAL A 50 -18.54 8.44 8.27
N ALA A 51 -18.95 9.64 7.83
CA ALA A 51 -19.26 9.89 6.42
C ALA A 51 -18.05 9.59 5.51
N PRO A 52 -18.23 8.90 4.36
CA PRO A 52 -17.14 8.56 3.45
C PRO A 52 -16.34 9.77 2.96
N GLU A 53 -17.00 10.91 2.74
CA GLU A 53 -16.39 12.17 2.33
C GLU A 53 -15.43 12.68 3.41
N ARG A 54 -15.84 12.57 4.68
CA ARG A 54 -14.99 12.93 5.82
C ARG A 54 -13.78 12.01 5.93
N VAL A 55 -13.93 10.71 5.65
CA VAL A 55 -12.80 9.78 5.59
C VAL A 55 -11.80 10.19 4.52
N ALA A 56 -12.28 10.49 3.31
CA ALA A 56 -11.43 10.96 2.22
C ALA A 56 -10.69 12.25 2.60
N ASP A 57 -11.39 13.24 3.17
CA ASP A 57 -10.80 14.49 3.64
C ASP A 57 -9.68 14.26 4.67
N VAL A 58 -9.90 13.40 5.65
CA VAL A 58 -8.88 13.08 6.68
C VAL A 58 -7.66 12.42 6.05
N VAL A 59 -7.86 11.50 5.11
CA VAL A 59 -6.76 10.83 4.38
C VAL A 59 -5.98 11.85 3.54
N HIS A 60 -6.64 12.69 2.76
CA HIS A 60 -5.99 13.71 1.94
C HIS A 60 -5.26 14.76 2.80
N ASN A 61 -5.85 15.18 3.91
CA ASN A 61 -5.20 16.09 4.85
C ASN A 61 -3.99 15.46 5.56
N ALA A 62 -3.99 14.14 5.77
CA ALA A 62 -2.82 13.42 6.26
C ALA A 62 -1.75 13.28 5.17
N HIS A 63 -2.15 13.03 3.92
CA HIS A 63 -1.27 12.92 2.75
C HIS A 63 -0.54 14.23 2.43
N ALA A 64 -1.27 15.36 2.44
CA ALA A 64 -0.72 16.68 2.18
C ALA A 64 0.45 17.08 3.11
N ARG A 65 0.54 16.48 4.30
CA ARG A 65 1.64 16.73 5.24
C ARG A 65 2.97 16.15 4.77
N PHE A 66 2.95 15.24 3.80
CA PHE A 66 4.13 14.56 3.28
C PHE A 66 4.55 15.08 1.90
N GLU A 67 3.91 16.11 1.33
CA GLU A 67 4.23 16.66 -0.01
C GLU A 67 5.72 16.97 -0.20
N GLN A 68 6.38 17.47 0.85
CA GLN A 68 7.81 17.84 0.82
C GLN A 68 8.75 16.66 1.18
N SER A 69 8.23 15.45 1.36
CA SER A 69 9.03 14.29 1.77
C SER A 69 9.80 13.71 0.59
N PRO A 70 11.14 13.55 0.69
CA PRO A 70 11.94 13.04 -0.42
C PRO A 70 11.81 11.53 -0.63
N ILE A 71 11.44 10.78 0.42
CA ILE A 71 11.19 9.34 0.37
C ILE A 71 9.69 9.11 0.40
N ARG A 72 9.14 8.57 -0.69
CA ARG A 72 7.70 8.48 -0.95
C ARG A 72 7.13 7.08 -0.69
N GLU A 73 7.96 6.04 -0.67
CA GLU A 73 7.53 4.64 -0.54
C GLU A 73 6.75 4.35 0.76
N PHE A 74 7.03 5.09 1.83
CA PHE A 74 6.37 4.91 3.13
C PHE A 74 5.19 5.87 3.37
N VAL A 75 4.97 6.83 2.46
CA VAL A 75 3.91 7.84 2.62
C VAL A 75 2.54 7.19 2.79
N PRO A 76 2.11 6.20 1.99
CA PRO A 76 0.79 5.57 2.16
C PRO A 76 0.59 4.94 3.56
N LEU A 77 1.62 4.28 4.09
CA LEU A 77 1.58 3.67 5.42
C LEU A 77 1.44 4.71 6.54
N LEU A 78 2.20 5.81 6.45
CA LEU A 78 2.18 6.89 7.43
C LEU A 78 0.86 7.66 7.38
N VAL A 79 0.32 7.88 6.17
CA VAL A 79 -0.99 8.48 5.95
C VAL A 79 -2.08 7.64 6.59
N GLU A 80 -2.13 6.33 6.32
CA GLU A 80 -3.13 5.43 6.89
C GLU A 80 -3.06 5.42 8.43
N ARG A 81 -1.85 5.35 8.99
CA ARG A 81 -1.66 5.40 10.44
C ARG A 81 -2.19 6.69 11.04
N ARG A 82 -1.93 7.83 10.39
CA ARG A 82 -2.38 9.14 10.87
C ARG A 82 -3.89 9.29 10.75
N ALA A 83 -4.46 8.89 9.62
CA ALA A 83 -5.90 8.95 9.38
C ALA A 83 -6.67 8.09 10.38
N ARG A 84 -6.21 6.86 10.67
CA ARG A 84 -6.82 6.01 11.72
C ARG A 84 -6.86 6.68 13.09
N ALA A 85 -5.79 7.36 13.48
CA ALA A 85 -5.74 8.04 14.76
C ALA A 85 -6.78 9.18 14.86
N GLU A 86 -7.08 9.85 13.74
CA GLU A 86 -8.10 10.91 13.68
C GLU A 86 -9.51 10.32 13.61
N LEU A 87 -9.76 9.38 12.70
CA LEU A 87 -11.06 8.76 12.52
C LEU A 87 -11.53 7.97 13.74
N SER A 88 -10.62 7.36 14.50
CA SER A 88 -10.98 6.73 15.77
C SER A 88 -11.57 7.74 16.77
N ARG A 89 -11.06 8.98 16.81
CA ARG A 89 -11.65 10.03 17.66
C ARG A 89 -12.99 10.49 17.12
N ASP A 90 -13.10 10.71 15.81
CA ASP A 90 -14.34 11.15 15.17
C ASP A 90 -15.47 10.12 15.39
N SER A 91 -15.17 8.83 15.22
CA SER A 91 -16.07 7.70 15.48
C SER A 91 -16.53 7.63 16.94
N GLU A 92 -15.60 7.71 17.91
CA GLU A 92 -15.93 7.70 19.34
C GLU A 92 -16.88 8.85 19.74
N LEU A 93 -16.66 10.04 19.17
CA LEU A 93 -17.51 11.21 19.40
C LEU A 93 -18.92 11.03 18.81
N LEU A 94 -19.03 10.45 17.61
CA LEU A 94 -20.32 10.18 16.96
C LEU A 94 -21.13 9.11 17.71
N VAL A 95 -20.46 8.04 18.14
CA VAL A 95 -21.10 6.98 18.94
C VAL A 95 -21.59 7.51 20.28
N SER A 96 -20.81 8.39 20.95
CA SER A 96 -21.18 8.96 22.25
C SER A 96 -22.30 10.02 22.17
N ALA A 97 -22.52 10.60 20.98
CA ALA A 97 -23.54 11.61 20.74
C ALA A 97 -24.91 11.02 20.32
N SER A 98 -24.97 9.71 20.11
CA SER A 98 -26.18 8.96 19.70
C SER A 98 -26.84 8.23 20.86
#